data_AF-A0A9C7UY80-F1
#
_entry.id   AF-A0A9C7UY80-F1
#
_cell.length_a   1.000
_cell.length_b   1.000
_cell.length_c   1.000
_cell.angle_alpha   90.00
_cell.angle_beta   90.00
_cell.angle_gamma   90.00
#
_symmetry.space_group_name_H-M   'P 1'
#
loop_
_entity.id
_entity.type
_entity.pdbx_description
1 polymer ?
#
loop_
_entity_poly.entity_id
_entity_poly.type
_entity_poly.pdbx_seq_one_letter_code
_entity_poly.pdbx_strand_id
1 'polypeptide(L)'
;MSDCSWKPLWPVDATWNVIGVQTLGNQTWDQYEGQVVLDSDIELLETQHDITAVLIVGHTRCQVLEDAYDRWIAPDSGSPAGIEARLKPLRSLVGDAFEEGLLTDSMPPQTRQNRLVEYNVCRQVVFLKQALPSSVTVAGYVHDQDGAYNSFPDKQYLVALDGETEPTTIRARLPDDTSVQVTNLLT
;
A
#
# COMPACT_ATOMS: atom_id res chain seq x y z
N MET A 1 -1.94 -14.31 12.61
CA MET A 1 -1.45 -14.51 11.24
C MET A 1 -2.62 -14.99 10.43
N SER A 2 -3.27 -14.09 9.68
CA SER A 2 -4.33 -14.53 8.77
C SER A 2 -3.65 -15.13 7.54
N ASP A 3 -3.93 -16.41 7.28
CA ASP A 3 -3.69 -17.02 5.99
C ASP A 3 -4.53 -16.28 4.94
N CYS A 4 -3.98 -15.22 4.35
CA CYS A 4 -4.53 -14.68 3.12
C CYS A 4 -4.22 -15.70 2.03
N SER A 5 -5.19 -16.56 1.71
CA SER A 5 -5.16 -17.33 0.46
C SER A 5 -5.06 -16.34 -0.70
N TRP A 6 -3.85 -16.12 -1.20
CA TRP A 6 -3.62 -15.16 -2.27
C TRP A 6 -4.28 -15.68 -3.55
N LYS A 7 -5.33 -14.99 -4.01
CA LYS A 7 -5.75 -15.12 -5.40
C LYS A 7 -4.67 -14.46 -6.26
N PRO A 8 -4.36 -15.02 -7.44
CA PRO A 8 -3.40 -14.40 -8.35
C PRO A 8 -3.88 -12.98 -8.68
N LEU A 9 -2.98 -12.02 -8.48
CA LEU A 9 -3.19 -10.61 -8.78
C LEU A 9 -2.48 -10.29 -10.10
N TRP A 10 -3.13 -9.54 -10.98
CA TRP A 10 -2.47 -9.07 -12.20
C TRP A 10 -1.23 -8.22 -11.85
N PRO A 11 -0.10 -8.31 -12.60
CA PRO A 11 0.11 -9.09 -13.82
C PRO A 11 0.55 -10.55 -13.63
N VAL A 12 0.54 -11.07 -12.39
CA VAL A 12 1.05 -12.40 -12.06
C VAL A 12 0.22 -13.49 -12.74
N ASP A 13 0.90 -14.38 -13.46
CA ASP A 13 0.33 -15.60 -14.02
C ASP A 13 1.02 -16.86 -13.47
N ALA A 14 0.53 -18.04 -13.86
CA ALA A 14 1.00 -19.33 -13.34
C ALA A 14 2.47 -19.68 -13.69
N THR A 15 3.11 -18.93 -14.58
CA THR A 15 4.50 -19.12 -15.00
C THR A 15 5.48 -18.28 -14.20
N TRP A 16 5.00 -17.31 -13.42
CA TRP A 16 5.84 -16.39 -12.66
C TRP A 16 6.37 -17.03 -11.38
N ASN A 17 7.61 -16.70 -11.03
CA ASN A 17 8.16 -17.00 -9.71
C ASN A 17 7.85 -15.83 -8.75
N VAL A 18 7.00 -16.07 -7.75
CA VAL A 18 6.53 -15.04 -6.82
C VAL A 18 7.24 -15.17 -5.48
N ILE A 19 7.83 -14.07 -5.02
CA ILE A 19 8.47 -13.97 -3.71
C ILE A 19 7.63 -13.03 -2.84
N GLY A 20 7.17 -13.51 -1.70
CA GLY A 20 6.40 -12.71 -0.74
C GLY A 20 7.30 -12.03 0.28
N VAL A 21 7.11 -10.72 0.47
CA VAL A 21 7.74 -9.93 1.54
C VAL A 21 6.64 -9.36 2.42
N GLN A 22 6.83 -9.41 3.75
CA GLN A 22 5.87 -8.89 4.71
C GLN A 22 6.53 -7.85 5.61
N THR A 23 6.04 -6.62 5.53
CA THR A 23 6.49 -5.50 6.36
C THR A 23 5.32 -4.91 7.14
N LEU A 24 5.63 -4.20 8.24
CA LEU A 24 4.61 -3.47 8.99
C LEU A 24 3.99 -2.39 8.10
N GLY A 25 2.66 -2.36 8.02
CA GLY A 25 1.94 -1.40 7.19
C GLY A 25 2.29 -1.49 5.71
N ASN A 26 2.75 -2.67 5.23
CA ASN A 26 3.15 -2.92 3.84
C ASN A 26 4.12 -1.84 3.29
N GLN A 27 4.97 -1.30 4.17
CA GLN A 27 5.99 -0.31 3.82
C GLN A 27 7.05 -0.91 2.91
N THR A 28 7.48 -0.15 1.92
CA THR A 28 8.52 -0.53 0.95
C THR A 28 9.79 0.30 1.12
N TRP A 29 9.85 1.10 2.19
CA TRP A 29 10.96 2.00 2.49
C TRP A 29 11.41 1.84 3.94
N ASP A 30 12.65 2.26 4.19
CA ASP A 30 13.23 2.44 5.51
C ASP A 30 13.76 3.87 5.71
N GLN A 31 14.13 4.21 6.93
CA GLN A 31 14.91 5.41 7.24
C GLN A 31 16.33 5.03 7.64
N TYR A 32 17.31 5.51 6.88
CA TYR A 32 18.72 5.35 7.18
C TYR A 32 19.42 6.71 7.13
N GLU A 33 20.08 7.10 8.22
CA GLU A 33 20.78 8.40 8.35
C GLU A 33 19.92 9.62 7.96
N GLY A 34 18.61 9.55 8.26
CA GLY A 34 17.65 10.61 7.94
C GLY A 34 17.20 10.66 6.48
N GLN A 35 17.62 9.72 5.64
CA GLN A 35 17.15 9.55 4.27
C GLN A 35 16.11 8.43 4.20
N VAL A 36 15.16 8.58 3.28
CA VAL A 36 14.25 7.50 2.91
C VAL A 36 14.97 6.61 1.91
N VAL A 37 15.14 5.34 2.24
CA VAL A 37 15.83 4.34 1.41
C VAL A 37 14.89 3.17 1.12
N LEU A 38 15.23 2.33 0.14
CA LEU A 38 14.48 1.11 -0.15
C LEU A 38 14.55 0.17 1.07
N ASP A 39 13.47 -0.55 1.35
CA ASP A 39 13.49 -1.58 2.40
C ASP A 39 14.57 -2.64 2.08
N SER A 40 15.29 -3.08 3.12
CA SER A 40 16.47 -3.95 2.92
C SER A 40 16.14 -5.31 2.32
N ASP A 41 14.96 -5.87 2.59
CA ASP A 41 14.57 -7.16 2.02
C ASP A 41 14.21 -6.98 0.54
N ILE A 42 13.54 -5.87 0.20
CA ILE A 42 13.22 -5.54 -1.20
C ILE A 42 14.50 -5.21 -1.99
N GLU A 43 15.42 -4.43 -1.41
CA GLU A 43 16.71 -4.12 -2.03
C GLU A 43 17.54 -5.37 -2.27
N LEU A 44 17.60 -6.29 -1.30
CA LEU A 44 18.27 -7.58 -1.48
C LEU A 44 17.69 -8.36 -2.66
N LEU A 45 16.36 -8.42 -2.79
CA LEU A 45 15.71 -9.12 -3.89
C LEU A 45 16.00 -8.47 -5.25
N GLU A 46 16.04 -7.14 -5.31
CA GLU A 46 16.40 -6.40 -6.53
C GLU A 46 17.82 -6.73 -7.00
N THR A 47 18.78 -6.84 -6.06
CA THR A 47 20.16 -7.20 -6.42
C THR A 47 20.35 -8.66 -6.85
N GLN A 48 19.43 -9.55 -6.47
CA GLN A 48 19.53 -10.98 -6.71
C GLN A 48 18.69 -11.48 -7.89
N HIS A 49 17.67 -10.71 -8.29
CA HIS A 49 16.69 -11.12 -9.28
C HIS A 49 16.39 -10.00 -10.28
N ASP A 50 16.15 -10.38 -11.53
CA ASP A 50 15.61 -9.47 -12.54
C ASP A 50 14.10 -9.31 -12.30
N ILE A 51 13.74 -8.36 -11.44
CA ILE A 51 12.35 -8.15 -11.03
C ILE A 51 11.55 -7.56 -12.19
N THR A 52 10.50 -8.27 -12.63
CA THR A 52 9.60 -7.80 -13.69
C THR A 52 8.47 -6.92 -13.15
N ALA A 53 7.93 -7.25 -11.97
CA ALA A 53 6.91 -6.44 -11.32
C ALA A 53 6.97 -6.56 -9.79
N VAL A 54 6.51 -5.51 -9.11
CA VAL A 54 6.31 -5.48 -7.66
C VAL A 54 4.86 -5.13 -7.36
N LEU A 55 4.21 -5.94 -6.52
CA LEU A 55 2.83 -5.74 -6.09
C LEU A 55 2.81 -5.38 -4.61
N ILE A 56 2.36 -4.16 -4.29
CA ILE A 56 2.10 -3.72 -2.92
C ILE A 56 0.67 -4.11 -2.59
N VAL A 57 0.46 -4.89 -1.53
CA VAL A 57 -0.88 -5.34 -1.15
C VAL A 57 -1.18 -4.89 0.27
N GLY A 58 -1.97 -3.83 0.39
CA GLY A 58 -2.60 -3.41 1.63
C GLY A 58 -3.91 -4.14 1.87
N HIS A 59 -4.51 -3.94 3.04
CA HIS A 59 -5.83 -4.47 3.35
C HIS A 59 -6.59 -3.52 4.27
N THR A 60 -7.92 -3.47 4.12
CA THR A 60 -8.76 -2.76 5.10
C THR A 60 -8.60 -3.41 6.48
N ARG A 61 -8.94 -2.68 7.56
CA ARG A 61 -8.71 -3.11 8.95
C ARG A 61 -7.22 -3.34 9.29
N CYS A 62 -6.32 -2.62 8.62
CA CYS A 62 -4.90 -2.67 8.93
C CYS A 62 -4.63 -2.04 10.30
N GLN A 63 -4.41 -2.87 11.31
CA GLN A 63 -4.13 -2.44 12.68
C GLN A 63 -2.88 -1.58 12.80
N VAL A 64 -1.90 -1.75 11.90
CA VAL A 64 -0.68 -0.94 11.90
C VAL A 64 -0.98 0.50 11.49
N LEU A 65 -1.84 0.72 10.50
CA LEU A 65 -2.24 2.07 10.08
C LEU A 65 -3.22 2.70 11.07
N GLU A 66 -4.05 1.90 11.72
CA GLU A 66 -4.87 2.36 12.85
C GLU A 66 -3.99 2.86 14.01
N ASP A 67 -2.99 2.08 14.44
CA ASP A 67 -2.04 2.49 15.49
C ASP A 67 -1.22 3.73 15.07
N ALA A 68 -0.81 3.82 13.80
CA ALA A 68 -0.16 5.02 13.28
C ALA A 68 -1.07 6.26 13.36
N TYR A 69 -2.36 6.12 13.03
CA TYR A 69 -3.33 7.20 13.15
C TYR A 69 -3.55 7.62 14.60
N ASP A 70 -3.79 6.67 15.50
CA ASP A 70 -4.03 6.93 16.92
C ASP A 70 -2.83 7.66 17.56
N ARG A 71 -1.61 7.22 17.24
CA ARG A 71 -0.38 7.85 17.70
C ARG A 71 -0.10 9.21 17.05
N TRP A 72 -0.64 9.47 15.87
CA TRP A 72 -0.56 10.79 15.25
C TRP A 72 -1.45 11.79 16.00
N ILE A 73 -2.66 11.37 16.40
CA ILE A 73 -3.54 12.18 17.26
C ILE A 73 -2.94 12.37 18.65
N ALA A 74 -2.52 11.27 19.26
CA ALA A 74 -2.04 11.22 20.64
C ALA A 74 -0.70 10.48 20.69
N PRO A 75 0.43 11.19 20.52
CA PRO A 75 1.76 10.58 20.54
C PRO A 75 2.02 9.80 21.83
N ASP A 76 2.31 8.51 21.69
CA ASP A 76 2.71 7.63 22.78
C ASP A 76 4.23 7.73 23.03
N SER A 77 4.62 7.77 24.30
CA SER A 77 6.02 7.92 24.75
C SER A 77 6.69 6.59 25.13
N GLY A 78 5.99 5.45 25.01
CA GLY A 78 6.42 4.16 25.56
C GLY A 78 6.76 3.06 24.56
N SER A 79 6.74 3.31 23.25
CA SER A 79 6.96 2.25 22.26
C SER A 79 8.40 1.71 22.23
N PRO A 80 8.58 0.38 22.09
CA PRO A 80 9.88 -0.19 21.77
C PRO A 80 10.49 0.46 20.53
N ALA A 81 11.80 0.74 20.57
CA ALA A 81 12.49 1.49 19.51
C ALA A 81 12.29 0.91 18.10
N GLY A 82 12.24 -0.43 17.96
CA GLY A 82 11.99 -1.08 16.67
C GLY A 82 10.59 -0.86 16.11
N ILE A 83 9.57 -0.81 16.98
CA ILE A 83 8.19 -0.49 16.59
C ILE A 83 8.09 0.99 16.23
N GLU A 84 8.68 1.85 17.06
CA GLU A 84 8.71 3.29 16.84
C GLU A 84 9.42 3.67 15.53
N ALA A 85 10.50 2.97 15.17
CA ALA A 85 11.21 3.17 13.91
C ALA A 85 10.30 2.89 12.68
N ARG A 86 9.41 1.89 12.78
CA ARG A 86 8.46 1.57 11.69
C ARG A 86 7.23 2.48 11.69
N LEU A 87 6.67 2.79 12.87
CA LEU A 87 5.47 3.62 12.98
C LEU A 87 5.74 5.11 12.70
N LYS A 88 6.92 5.64 13.03
CA LYS A 88 7.20 7.06 12.86
C LYS A 88 6.98 7.54 11.41
N PRO A 89 7.50 6.87 10.36
CA PRO A 89 7.18 7.21 8.97
C PRO A 89 5.68 7.14 8.65
N LEU A 90 4.97 6.15 9.19
CA LEU A 90 3.53 6.00 8.97
C LEU A 90 2.72 7.13 9.62
N ARG A 91 3.16 7.64 10.79
CA ARG A 91 2.54 8.84 11.39
C ARG A 91 2.74 10.08 10.54
N SER A 92 3.92 10.26 9.93
CA SER A 92 4.13 11.34 8.98
C SER A 92 3.20 11.21 7.77
N LEU A 93 3.04 9.98 7.24
CA LEU A 93 2.11 9.69 6.16
C LEU A 93 0.65 10.01 6.52
N VAL A 94 0.23 9.76 7.78
CA VAL A 94 -1.08 10.21 8.26
C VAL A 94 -1.21 11.73 8.17
N GLY A 95 -0.20 12.47 8.63
CA GLY A 95 -0.16 13.92 8.52
C GLY A 95 -0.31 14.42 7.09
N ASP A 96 0.49 13.88 6.16
CA ASP A 96 0.42 14.20 4.73
C ASP A 96 -0.99 14.02 4.17
N ALA A 97 -1.70 12.93 4.55
CA ALA A 97 -3.05 12.66 4.08
C ALA A 97 -4.08 13.73 4.53
N PHE A 98 -3.91 14.32 5.71
CA PHE A 98 -4.73 15.43 6.19
C PHE A 98 -4.34 16.75 5.54
N GLU A 99 -3.04 17.01 5.37
CA GLU A 99 -2.54 18.22 4.71
C GLU A 99 -2.96 18.30 3.24
N GLU A 100 -2.99 17.16 2.54
CA GLU A 100 -3.46 17.03 1.17
C GLU A 100 -5.00 17.07 1.06
N GLY A 101 -5.74 17.12 2.17
CA GLY A 101 -7.20 17.18 2.20
C GLY A 101 -7.91 15.87 1.83
N LEU A 102 -7.16 14.77 1.73
CA LEU A 102 -7.71 13.43 1.44
C LEU A 102 -8.46 12.84 2.63
N LEU A 103 -8.06 13.24 3.84
CA LEU A 103 -8.69 12.90 5.11
C LEU A 103 -9.14 14.16 5.85
N THR A 104 -10.30 14.09 6.50
CA THR A 104 -10.80 15.15 7.37
C THR A 104 -11.38 14.59 8.66
N ASP A 105 -11.46 15.43 9.70
CA ASP A 105 -12.06 15.08 10.99
C ASP A 105 -13.57 14.81 10.88
N SER A 106 -14.23 15.37 9.86
CA SER A 106 -15.66 15.17 9.61
C SER A 106 -16.00 13.81 8.99
N MET A 107 -15.00 13.08 8.45
CA MET A 107 -15.23 11.73 7.92
C MET A 107 -15.54 10.73 9.03
N PRO A 108 -16.40 9.72 8.77
CA PRO A 108 -16.55 8.59 9.68
C PRO A 108 -15.20 7.90 9.94
N PRO A 109 -14.90 7.45 11.17
CA PRO A 109 -13.61 6.82 11.49
C PRO A 109 -13.23 5.66 10.56
N GLN A 110 -14.19 4.79 10.23
CA GLN A 110 -13.94 3.65 9.35
C GLN A 110 -13.63 4.10 7.90
N THR A 111 -14.32 5.12 7.40
CA THR A 111 -14.02 5.71 6.09
C THR A 111 -12.61 6.29 6.06
N ARG A 112 -12.21 6.98 7.13
CA ARG A 112 -10.86 7.54 7.27
C ARG A 112 -9.80 6.43 7.26
N GLN A 113 -10.01 5.35 8.03
CA GLN A 113 -9.10 4.21 8.06
C GLN A 113 -8.98 3.53 6.69
N ASN A 114 -10.08 3.31 5.98
CA ASN A 114 -10.05 2.68 4.65
C ASN A 114 -9.36 3.57 3.60
N ARG A 115 -9.60 4.88 3.62
CA ARG A 115 -8.88 5.84 2.77
C ARG A 115 -7.39 5.89 3.11
N LEU A 116 -7.03 5.83 4.39
CA LEU A 116 -5.62 5.81 4.82
C LEU A 116 -4.88 4.57 4.31
N VAL A 117 -5.54 3.40 4.29
CA VAL A 117 -4.99 2.17 3.70
C VAL A 117 -4.67 2.38 2.22
N GLU A 118 -5.63 2.89 1.44
CA GLU A 118 -5.43 3.16 0.02
C GLU A 118 -4.32 4.19 -0.19
N TYR A 119 -4.34 5.29 0.57
CA TYR A 119 -3.33 6.33 0.50
C TYR A 119 -1.93 5.78 0.77
N ASN A 120 -1.78 4.95 1.80
CA ASN A 120 -0.51 4.28 2.07
C ASN A 120 -0.05 3.46 0.87
N VAL A 121 -0.90 2.61 0.30
CA VAL A 121 -0.56 1.81 -0.89
C VAL A 121 -0.12 2.70 -2.06
N CYS A 122 -0.86 3.77 -2.34
CA CYS A 122 -0.51 4.74 -3.39
C CYS A 122 0.87 5.37 -3.16
N ARG A 123 1.19 5.76 -1.91
CA ARG A 123 2.50 6.33 -1.58
C ARG A 123 3.63 5.31 -1.73
N GLN A 124 3.42 4.06 -1.35
CA GLN A 124 4.41 2.99 -1.59
C GLN A 124 4.66 2.78 -3.09
N VAL A 125 3.60 2.79 -3.91
CA VAL A 125 3.72 2.68 -5.39
C VAL A 125 4.53 3.83 -5.97
N VAL A 126 4.24 5.08 -5.54
CA VAL A 126 4.98 6.26 -6.00
C VAL A 126 6.46 6.17 -5.63
N PHE A 127 6.77 5.75 -4.40
CA PHE A 127 8.14 5.56 -3.94
C PHE A 127 8.87 4.49 -4.76
N LEU A 128 8.29 3.30 -4.89
CA LEU A 128 8.94 2.19 -5.63
C LEU A 128 9.15 2.52 -7.10
N LYS A 129 8.22 3.24 -7.74
CA LYS A 129 8.41 3.72 -9.12
C LYS A 129 9.67 4.58 -9.27
N GLN A 130 10.03 5.35 -8.24
CA GLN A 130 11.22 6.19 -8.25
C GLN A 130 12.48 5.42 -7.85
N ALA A 131 12.35 4.44 -6.95
CA ALA A 131 13.46 3.65 -6.43
C ALA A 131 13.90 2.52 -7.37
N LEU A 132 13.00 1.98 -8.19
CA LEU A 132 13.25 0.83 -9.06
C LEU A 132 13.51 1.26 -10.52
N PRO A 133 14.14 0.38 -11.34
CA PRO A 133 14.27 0.60 -12.77
C PRO A 133 12.91 0.83 -13.45
N SER A 134 12.87 1.69 -14.46
CA SER A 134 11.63 2.04 -15.18
C SER A 134 10.99 0.88 -15.97
N SER A 135 11.72 -0.24 -16.14
CA SER A 135 11.20 -1.48 -16.70
C SER A 135 10.32 -2.27 -15.74
N VAL A 136 10.42 -2.02 -14.43
CA VAL A 136 9.66 -2.72 -13.41
C VAL A 136 8.25 -2.14 -13.32
N THR A 137 7.24 -3.00 -13.44
CA THR A 137 5.84 -2.60 -13.21
C THR A 137 5.54 -2.56 -11.71
N VAL A 138 4.99 -1.46 -11.21
CA VAL A 138 4.65 -1.29 -9.79
C VAL A 138 3.14 -1.13 -9.64
N ALA A 139 2.49 -2.12 -9.03
CA ALA A 139 1.04 -2.14 -8.86
C ALA A 139 0.64 -2.15 -7.37
N GLY A 140 -0.34 -1.33 -7.01
CA GLY A 140 -0.86 -1.22 -5.65
C GLY A 140 -2.26 -1.79 -5.56
N TYR A 141 -2.44 -2.78 -4.70
CA TYR A 141 -3.72 -3.42 -4.41
C TYR A 141 -4.18 -3.18 -2.99
N VAL A 142 -5.50 -3.11 -2.81
CA VAL A 142 -6.15 -3.19 -1.50
C VAL A 142 -7.05 -4.42 -1.46
N HIS A 143 -6.82 -5.30 -0.50
CA HIS A 143 -7.77 -6.34 -0.10
C HIS A 143 -8.83 -5.73 0.81
N ASP A 144 -10.01 -5.51 0.24
CA ASP A 144 -11.18 -4.99 0.92
C ASP A 144 -11.88 -6.10 1.70
N GLN A 145 -11.62 -6.16 3.01
CA GLN A 145 -12.21 -7.11 3.95
C GLN A 145 -13.58 -6.64 4.47
N ASP A 146 -13.87 -5.34 4.38
CA ASP A 146 -15.09 -4.74 4.96
C ASP A 146 -16.16 -4.40 3.92
N GLY A 147 -15.86 -4.48 2.63
CA GLY A 147 -16.75 -4.04 1.55
C GLY A 147 -16.77 -2.53 1.37
N ALA A 148 -15.68 -1.84 1.73
CA ALA A 148 -15.56 -0.38 1.65
C ALA A 148 -15.71 0.17 0.22
N TYR A 149 -15.28 -0.57 -0.80
CA TYR A 149 -15.23 -0.09 -2.18
C TYR A 149 -16.55 -0.22 -2.93
N ASN A 150 -17.27 -1.34 -2.74
CA ASN A 150 -18.51 -1.60 -3.46
C ASN A 150 -19.56 -2.37 -2.64
N SER A 151 -19.48 -2.32 -1.31
CA SER A 151 -20.35 -3.02 -0.35
C SER A 151 -20.18 -4.55 -0.29
N PHE A 152 -19.35 -5.17 -1.14
CA PHE A 152 -19.06 -6.60 -1.07
C PHE A 152 -17.67 -6.85 -0.48
N PRO A 153 -17.59 -7.50 0.69
CA PRO A 153 -16.30 -7.80 1.31
C PRO A 153 -15.56 -8.90 0.54
N ASP A 154 -14.29 -9.07 0.91
CA ASP A 154 -13.36 -10.07 0.40
C ASP A 154 -13.06 -9.94 -1.11
N LYS A 155 -12.84 -8.70 -1.54
CA LYS A 155 -12.45 -8.34 -2.91
C LYS A 155 -11.09 -7.64 -2.92
N GLN A 156 -10.37 -7.77 -4.03
CA GLN A 156 -9.09 -7.10 -4.23
C GLN A 156 -9.26 -6.07 -5.34
N TYR A 157 -8.81 -4.84 -5.07
CA TYR A 157 -8.91 -3.71 -5.99
C TYR A 157 -7.53 -3.19 -6.33
N LEU A 158 -7.25 -3.02 -7.62
CA LEU A 158 -6.09 -2.28 -8.10
C LEU A 158 -6.42 -0.79 -7.94
N VAL A 159 -5.67 -0.13 -7.05
CA VAL A 159 -5.88 1.28 -6.69
C VAL A 159 -4.80 2.19 -7.26
N ALA A 160 -3.64 1.63 -7.61
CA ALA A 160 -2.54 2.38 -8.21
C ALA A 160 -1.74 1.54 -9.19
N LEU A 161 -1.28 2.13 -10.30
CA LEU A 161 -0.42 1.49 -11.30
C LEU A 161 0.64 2.46 -11.82
N ASP A 162 1.90 2.21 -11.49
CA ASP A 162 3.05 3.07 -11.82
C ASP A 162 2.77 4.54 -11.46
N GLY A 163 2.20 4.77 -10.28
CA GLY A 163 1.86 6.10 -9.74
C GLY A 163 0.59 6.73 -10.30
N GLU A 164 -0.08 6.10 -11.28
CA GLU A 164 -1.44 6.50 -11.68
C GLU A 164 -2.45 5.95 -10.65
N THR A 165 -3.47 6.75 -10.29
CA THR A 165 -4.51 6.40 -9.31
C THR A 165 -5.93 6.63 -9.84
N GLU A 166 -6.07 7.26 -11.01
CA GLU A 166 -7.36 7.48 -11.67
C GLU A 166 -7.87 6.16 -12.29
N PRO A 167 -9.00 5.60 -11.82
CA PRO A 167 -9.46 4.27 -12.20
C PRO A 167 -9.67 4.12 -13.71
N THR A 168 -10.15 5.19 -14.35
CA THR A 168 -10.41 5.22 -15.79
C THR A 168 -9.10 5.10 -16.59
N THR A 169 -8.05 5.80 -16.14
CA THR A 169 -6.72 5.76 -16.76
C THR A 169 -6.04 4.42 -16.52
N ILE A 170 -6.14 3.87 -15.31
CA ILE A 170 -5.62 2.52 -15.00
C ILE A 170 -6.31 1.49 -15.88
N ARG A 171 -7.64 1.52 -15.99
CA ARG A 171 -8.41 0.56 -16.80
C ARG A 171 -7.97 0.53 -18.25
N ALA A 172 -7.67 1.68 -18.85
CA ALA A 172 -7.20 1.79 -20.23
C ALA A 172 -5.81 1.15 -20.47
N ARG A 173 -5.04 0.90 -19.41
CA ARG A 173 -3.71 0.25 -19.45
C ARG A 173 -3.75 -1.24 -19.18
N LEU A 174 -4.89 -1.76 -18.73
CA LEU A 174 -5.08 -3.18 -18.46
C LEU A 174 -5.54 -3.92 -19.72
N PRO A 175 -5.34 -5.24 -19.78
CA PRO A 175 -6.02 -6.07 -20.77
C PRO A 175 -7.54 -5.88 -20.70
N ASP A 176 -8.26 -6.16 -21.80
CA ASP A 176 -9.73 -6.07 -21.88
C ASP A 176 -10.48 -7.05 -20.93
N ASP A 177 -9.75 -7.82 -20.13
CA ASP A 177 -10.31 -8.68 -19.11
C ASP A 177 -10.80 -7.86 -17.90
N THR A 178 -12.09 -8.01 -17.61
CA THR A 178 -12.75 -7.39 -16.44
C THR A 178 -12.46 -8.08 -15.10
N SER A 179 -11.64 -9.14 -15.09
CA SER A 179 -11.26 -9.88 -13.88
C SER A 179 -10.57 -8.99 -12.84
N VAL A 180 -9.75 -8.03 -13.27
CA VAL A 180 -9.10 -7.05 -12.40
C VAL A 180 -10.13 -5.99 -12.00
N GLN A 181 -10.42 -5.87 -10.71
CA GLN A 181 -11.28 -4.79 -10.21
C GLN A 181 -10.44 -3.53 -10.02
N VAL A 182 -10.90 -2.39 -10.55
CA VAL A 182 -10.19 -1.10 -10.49
C VAL A 182 -11.18 -0.07 -10.01
N THR A 183 -10.85 0.59 -8.91
CA THR A 183 -11.64 1.63 -8.25
C THR A 183 -10.76 2.27 -7.16
N ASN A 184 -11.21 3.37 -6.58
CA ASN A 184 -10.50 4.08 -5.53
C ASN A 184 -11.49 4.62 -4.48
N LEU A 185 -10.99 4.91 -3.30
CA LEU A 185 -11.71 5.54 -2.19
C LEU A 185 -11.28 6.99 -1.97
N LEU A 186 -10.15 7.41 -2.55
CA LEU A 186 -9.57 8.74 -2.38
C LEU A 186 -10.23 9.86 -3.20
N THR A 187 -11.29 9.55 -3.96
CA THR A 187 -12.07 10.54 -4.75
C THR A 187 -13.32 11.05 -4.02
#